data_AF-A0A1H2M614-F1
#
_entry.id   AF-A0A1H2M614-F1
#
_cell.length_a   1.000
_cell.length_b   1.000
_cell.length_c   1.000
_cell.angle_alpha   90.00
_cell.angle_beta   90.00
_cell.angle_gamma   90.00
#
_symmetry.space_group_name_H-M   'P 1'
#
loop_
_entity.id
_entity.type
_entity.pdbx_description
1 polymer ?
#
loop_
_entity_poly.entity_id
_entity_poly.type
_entity_poly.pdbx_seq_one_letter_code
_entity_poly.pdbx_strand_id
1 'polypeptide(L)' 'MNRRKKIKQLLKAHAKKASAKLAPASKNTYISKADRLKLAAESSEDPVICAEAAGTDKV' A
#
# COMPACT_ATOMS: atom_id res chain seq x y z
N MET A 1 4.80 -12.38 34.23
CA MET A 1 5.63 -11.56 33.31
C MET A 1 7.00 -12.22 33.16
N ASN A 2 7.53 -12.42 31.95
CA ASN A 2 8.87 -13.01 31.73
C ASN A 2 9.50 -12.35 30.48
N ARG A 3 10.80 -12.01 30.49
CA ARG A 3 11.47 -11.21 29.44
C ARG A 3 11.21 -11.77 28.03
N ARG A 4 11.30 -13.10 27.87
CA ARG A 4 11.04 -13.80 26.58
C ARG A 4 9.62 -13.53 26.04
N LYS A 5 8.60 -13.50 26.91
CA LYS A 5 7.21 -13.19 26.51
C LYS A 5 7.05 -11.69 26.14
N LYS A 6 7.66 -10.78 26.91
CA LYS A 6 7.61 -9.33 26.64
C LYS A 6 8.28 -8.96 25.31
N ILE A 7 9.45 -9.52 25.01
CA ILE A 7 10.14 -9.32 23.72
C ILE A 7 9.28 -9.83 22.55
N LYS A 8 8.75 -11.06 22.63
CA LYS A 8 7.86 -11.60 21.59
C LYS A 8 6.59 -10.75 21.38
N GLN A 9 6.03 -10.16 22.43
CA GLN A 9 4.88 -9.26 22.34
C GLN A 9 5.23 -7.95 21.64
N LEU A 10 6.35 -7.32 22.00
CA LEU A 10 6.83 -6.10 21.36
C LEU A 10 7.11 -6.32 19.87
N LEU A 11 7.88 -7.34 19.51
CA LEU A 11 8.22 -7.64 18.10
C LEU A 11 6.97 -7.85 17.24
N LYS A 12 5.96 -8.59 17.74
CA LYS A 12 4.67 -8.76 17.05
C LYS A 12 3.92 -7.43 16.87
N ALA A 13 3.94 -6.55 17.87
CA ALA A 13 3.30 -5.24 17.78
C ALA A 13 4.01 -4.32 16.77
N HIS A 14 5.35 -4.34 16.71
CA HIS A 14 6.11 -3.58 15.70
C HIS A 14 5.86 -4.11 14.28
N ALA A 15 5.89 -5.43 14.08
CA ALA A 15 5.58 -6.04 12.78
C ALA A 15 4.18 -5.66 12.27
N LYS A 16 3.15 -5.75 13.13
CA LYS A 16 1.78 -5.34 12.79
C LYS A 16 1.66 -3.84 12.47
N LYS A 17 2.43 -2.98 13.16
CA LYS A 17 2.48 -1.54 12.87
C LYS A 17 3.18 -1.22 11.56
N ALA A 18 4.22 -1.97 11.18
CA ALA A 18 4.89 -1.82 9.89
C ALA A 18 3.99 -2.30 8.73
N SER A 19 3.39 -3.48 8.84
CA SER A 19 2.50 -4.02 7.82
C SER A 19 1.27 -3.14 7.59
N ALA A 20 0.71 -2.55 8.65
CA ALA A 20 -0.45 -1.65 8.55
C ALA A 20 -0.14 -0.30 7.87
N LYS A 21 1.13 0.10 7.75
CA LYS A 21 1.55 1.30 7.01
C LYS A 21 1.84 1.03 5.53
N LEU A 22 2.29 -0.18 5.21
CA LEU A 22 2.64 -0.59 3.85
C LEU A 22 1.47 -1.26 3.11
N ALA A 23 0.48 -1.77 3.84
CA ALA A 23 -0.70 -2.37 3.23
C ALA A 23 -1.55 -1.30 2.52
N PRO A 24 -1.91 -1.49 1.23
CA PRO A 24 -2.91 -0.65 0.59
C PRO A 24 -4.25 -0.77 1.31
N ALA A 25 -5.11 0.24 1.16
CA ALA A 25 -6.46 0.19 1.69
C ALA A 25 -7.22 -1.01 1.08
N SER A 26 -7.44 -2.06 1.88
CA SER A 26 -7.98 -3.35 1.40
C SER A 26 -9.48 -3.32 1.04
N LYS A 27 -10.10 -2.14 1.09
CA LYS A 27 -11.46 -1.89 0.66
C LYS A 27 -11.43 -0.83 -0.43
N ASN A 28 -12.02 -1.14 -1.57
CA ASN A 28 -12.31 -0.13 -2.58
C ASN A 28 -13.20 0.95 -1.94
N THR A 29 -12.73 2.20 -1.94
CA THR A 29 -13.49 3.34 -1.41
C THR A 29 -14.85 3.40 -2.11
N TYR A 30 -15.93 3.49 -1.34
CA TYR A 30 -17.26 3.70 -1.90
C TYR A 30 -17.35 5.13 -2.43
N ILE A 31 -17.17 5.27 -3.73
CA ILE A 31 -17.26 6.54 -4.47
C ILE A 31 -18.69 6.69 -4.97
N SER A 32 -19.33 7.82 -4.66
CA SER A 32 -20.71 8.09 -5.10
C SER A 32 -20.78 8.24 -6.64
N LYS A 33 -21.98 8.15 -7.23
CA LYS A 33 -22.14 8.35 -8.69
C LYS A 33 -21.63 9.71 -9.16
N ALA A 34 -21.77 10.76 -8.35
CA ALA A 34 -21.29 12.10 -8.67
C ALA A 34 -19.75 12.19 -8.60
N ASP A 35 -19.14 11.57 -7.61
CA ASP A 35 -17.69 11.65 -7.40
C ASP A 35 -16.93 10.76 -8.39
N ARG A 36 -17.55 9.68 -8.89
CA ARG A 36 -16.99 8.87 -9.98
C ARG A 36 -16.88 9.65 -11.29
N LEU A 37 -17.82 10.57 -11.57
CA LEU A 37 -17.76 11.42 -12.77
C LEU A 37 -16.62 12.45 -12.67
N LYS A 38 -16.39 13.02 -11.48
CA LYS A 38 -15.26 13.93 -11.21
C LYS A 38 -13.93 13.20 -11.34
N LEU A 39 -13.78 12.06 -10.66
CA LEU A 39 -12.56 11.25 -10.70
C LEU A 39 -12.28 10.70 -12.11
N ALA A 40 -13.30 10.43 -12.93
CA ALA A 40 -13.08 10.03 -14.32
C ALA A 40 -12.49 11.17 -15.18
N ALA A 41 -12.94 12.41 -14.96
CA ALA A 41 -12.37 13.59 -15.61
C ALA A 41 -10.93 13.86 -15.13
N GLU A 42 -10.69 13.85 -13.83
CA GLU A 42 -9.34 14.02 -13.25
C GLU A 42 -8.39 12.88 -13.70
N SER A 43 -8.85 11.63 -13.74
CA SER A 43 -8.04 10.49 -14.24
C SER A 43 -7.76 10.51 -15.73
N SER A 44 -8.37 11.42 -16.50
CA SER A 44 -8.05 11.60 -17.92
C SER A 44 -6.83 12.50 -18.17
N GLU A 45 -6.33 13.19 -17.12
CA GLU A 45 -5.13 14.02 -17.19
C GLU A 45 -3.83 13.28 -16.83
N ASP A 46 -3.91 12.06 -16.29
CA ASP A 46 -2.74 11.21 -15.94
C ASP A 46 -2.62 9.91 -16.78
N PRO A 47 -2.16 9.98 -18.04
CA PRO A 47 -1.51 8.85 -18.71
C PRO A 47 0.00 9.08 -18.92
N VAL A 48 0.81 8.03 -18.65
CA VAL A 48 2.30 7.98 -18.79
C VAL A 48 3.00 8.75 -17.64
N ILE A 49 3.88 8.19 -16.81
CA ILE A 49 5.15 7.49 -17.08
C ILE A 49 5.38 6.38 -16.03
N CYS A 50 5.81 5.14 -16.29
CA CYS A 50 5.88 4.30 -17.50
C CYS A 50 5.97 2.81 -17.06
N ALA A 51 5.99 1.86 -18.01
CA ALA A 51 6.36 0.46 -17.78
C ALA A 51 7.25 -0.06 -18.91
N GLU A 52 8.57 0.10 -18.79
CA GLU A 52 9.58 -0.59 -19.61
C GLU A 52 10.97 -0.44 -18.95
N ALA A 53 11.70 -1.56 -18.81
CA ALA A 53 13.15 -1.66 -18.57
C ALA A 53 13.48 -3.14 -18.26
N ALA A 54 13.51 -3.99 -19.28
CA ALA A 54 14.15 -5.31 -19.16
C ALA A 54 15.69 -5.19 -19.11
N GLY A 55 16.34 -6.02 -18.29
CA GLY A 55 17.81 -6.15 -18.21
C GLY A 55 18.40 -5.70 -16.86
N THR A 56 19.47 -6.32 -16.32
CA THR A 56 20.29 -7.44 -16.82
C THR A 56 20.92 -8.23 -15.67
N ASP A 57 21.18 -9.52 -15.89
CA ASP A 57 22.00 -10.38 -15.02
C ASP A 57 23.48 -9.93 -14.96
N LYS A 58 24.06 -9.81 -13.75
CA LYS A 58 25.49 -9.61 -13.39
C LYS A 58 25.56 -9.15 -11.91
N VAL A 59 26.43 -9.63 -11.01
CA VAL A 59 27.52 -10.64 -11.02
C VAL A 59 27.37 -11.48 -9.74
#